data_AF-A0AA90KJ44-F1
#
_entry.id   AF-A0AA90KJ44-F1
#
_cell.length_a   1.000
_cell.length_b   1.000
_cell.length_c   1.000
_cell.angle_alpha   90.00
_cell.angle_beta   90.00
_cell.angle_gamma   90.00
#
_symmetry.space_group_name_H-M   'P 1'
#
loop_
_entity.id
_entity.type
_entity.pdbx_description
1 polymer ?
#
loop_
_entity_poly.entity_id
_entity_poly.type
_entity_poly.pdbx_seq_one_letter_code
_entity_poly.pdbx_strand_id
1 'polypeptide(L)'
;MGSSTGGRMTGDDSIGADFATLETVSGEIGDMLKELTTHLDTLHYEAERVVNTWQGEARDACKTALDRWNASVGELKSAQGHLRDVVVTGHANYRAASSALVRGWGGE
;
A
#
# COMPACT_ATOMS: atom_id res chain seq x y z
N MET A 1 23.06 -43.07 -6.84
CA MET A 1 22.39 -42.25 -5.81
C MET A 1 22.54 -40.80 -6.25
N GLY A 2 21.51 -40.28 -6.92
CA GLY A 2 21.51 -38.97 -7.57
C GLY A 2 20.95 -37.89 -6.65
N SER A 3 21.78 -36.89 -6.41
CA SER A 3 21.54 -35.50 -6.03
C SER A 3 20.11 -35.07 -5.65
N SER A 4 19.93 -34.72 -4.37
CA SER A 4 18.85 -33.84 -3.91
C SER A 4 19.44 -32.48 -3.56
N THR A 5 19.45 -31.56 -4.52
CA THR A 5 19.87 -30.15 -4.30
C THR A 5 18.92 -29.15 -4.99
N GLY A 6 17.80 -29.61 -5.58
CA GLY A 6 16.87 -28.76 -6.33
C GLY A 6 15.86 -27.96 -5.50
N GLY A 7 15.76 -28.16 -4.18
CA GLY A 7 14.66 -27.61 -3.36
C GLY A 7 14.84 -26.19 -2.81
N ARG A 8 16.08 -25.65 -2.79
CA ARG A 8 16.34 -24.30 -2.21
C ARG A 8 16.25 -23.16 -3.23
N MET A 9 16.54 -23.44 -4.50
CA MET A 9 16.52 -22.40 -5.56
C MET A 9 15.08 -21.97 -5.88
N THR A 10 14.13 -22.91 -5.92
CA THR A 10 12.72 -22.63 -6.18
C THR A 10 12.02 -21.87 -5.06
N GLY A 11 12.42 -22.09 -3.80
CA GLY A 11 11.88 -21.36 -2.65
C GLY A 11 12.33 -19.90 -2.61
N ASP A 12 13.57 -19.63 -3.02
CA ASP A 12 14.12 -18.26 -3.03
C ASP A 12 13.41 -17.42 -4.12
N ASP A 13 13.32 -17.98 -5.33
CA ASP A 13 12.64 -17.31 -6.44
C ASP A 13 11.14 -17.07 -6.16
N SER A 14 10.47 -18.00 -5.48
CA SER A 14 9.05 -17.85 -5.10
C SER A 14 8.82 -16.72 -4.11
N ILE A 15 9.64 -16.61 -3.06
CA ILE A 15 9.50 -15.55 -2.04
C ILE A 15 9.80 -14.18 -2.66
N GLY A 16 10.80 -14.08 -3.54
CA GLY A 16 11.07 -12.86 -4.30
C GLY A 16 9.88 -12.41 -5.16
N ALA A 17 9.24 -13.36 -5.85
CA ALA A 17 8.04 -13.10 -6.66
C ALA A 17 6.84 -12.63 -5.81
N ASP A 18 6.65 -13.20 -4.61
CA ASP A 18 5.59 -12.80 -3.68
C ASP A 18 5.75 -11.35 -3.22
N PHE A 19 6.99 -10.92 -2.88
CA PHE A 19 7.25 -9.53 -2.51
C PHE A 19 7.03 -8.55 -3.67
N ALA A 20 7.43 -8.91 -4.89
CA ALA A 20 7.18 -8.09 -6.08
C ALA A 20 5.68 -7.93 -6.36
N THR A 21 4.90 -8.99 -6.11
CA THR A 21 3.44 -8.97 -6.21
C THR A 21 2.84 -8.05 -5.14
N LEU A 22 3.29 -8.14 -3.89
CA LEU A 22 2.84 -7.28 -2.80
C LEU A 22 3.18 -5.79 -3.04
N GLU A 23 4.34 -5.50 -3.60
CA GLU A 23 4.74 -4.14 -3.97
C GLU A 23 3.82 -3.57 -5.07
N THR A 24 3.52 -4.39 -6.08
CA THR A 24 2.60 -4.01 -7.18
C THR A 24 1.21 -3.68 -6.63
N VAL A 25 0.62 -4.58 -5.83
CA VAL A 25 -0.71 -4.38 -5.25
C VAL A 25 -0.72 -3.17 -4.29
N SER A 26 0.33 -2.97 -3.50
CA SER A 26 0.45 -1.78 -2.63
C SER A 26 0.53 -0.46 -3.43
N GLY A 27 1.17 -0.51 -4.61
CA GLY A 27 1.20 0.57 -5.59
C GLY A 27 -0.20 0.88 -6.13
N GLU A 28 -0.90 -0.14 -6.65
CA GLU A 28 -2.26 -0.02 -7.19
C GLU A 28 -3.26 0.55 -6.17
N ILE A 29 -3.20 0.08 -4.92
CA ILE A 29 -4.01 0.64 -3.82
C ILE A 29 -3.69 2.11 -3.59
N GLY A 30 -2.40 2.48 -3.66
CA GLY A 30 -1.97 3.88 -3.54
C GLY A 30 -2.53 4.77 -4.64
N ASP A 31 -2.52 4.29 -5.88
CA ASP A 31 -3.04 5.02 -7.02
C ASP A 31 -4.58 5.17 -6.96
N MET A 32 -5.30 4.10 -6.62
CA MET A 32 -6.75 4.17 -6.39
C MET A 32 -7.11 5.14 -5.27
N LEU A 33 -6.35 5.16 -4.17
CA LEU A 33 -6.55 6.10 -3.08
C LEU A 33 -6.34 7.56 -3.49
N LYS A 34 -5.34 7.80 -4.35
CA LYS A 34 -5.05 9.11 -4.90
C LYS A 34 -6.20 9.58 -5.78
N GLU A 35 -6.69 8.72 -6.67
CA GLU A 35 -7.82 9.02 -7.55
C GLU A 35 -9.11 9.30 -6.75
N LEU A 36 -9.40 8.48 -5.74
CA LEU A 36 -10.54 8.70 -4.83
C LEU A 36 -10.45 10.03 -4.10
N THR A 37 -9.26 10.38 -3.59
CA THR A 37 -9.06 11.67 -2.92
C THR A 37 -9.31 12.83 -3.88
N THR A 38 -8.77 12.77 -5.10
CA THR A 38 -8.95 13.83 -6.12
C THR A 38 -10.42 14.02 -6.50
N HIS A 39 -11.18 12.93 -6.68
CA HIS A 39 -12.61 13.03 -6.96
C HIS A 39 -13.39 13.68 -5.82
N LEU A 40 -13.02 13.41 -4.57
CA LEU A 40 -13.68 14.03 -3.42
C LEU A 40 -13.27 15.46 -3.15
N ASP A 41 -12.01 15.84 -3.38
CA ASP A 41 -11.62 17.25 -3.34
C ASP A 41 -12.40 18.05 -4.39
N THR A 42 -12.60 17.47 -5.57
CA THR A 42 -13.43 18.06 -6.63
C THR A 42 -14.89 18.14 -6.20
N LEU A 43 -15.45 17.06 -5.66
CA LEU A 43 -16.83 17.05 -5.16
C LEU A 43 -17.01 18.06 -4.03
N HIS A 44 -16.04 18.18 -3.13
CA HIS A 44 -16.05 19.12 -2.02
C HIS A 44 -16.04 20.55 -2.54
N TYR A 45 -15.17 20.87 -3.50
CA TYR A 45 -15.10 22.20 -4.11
C TYR A 45 -16.43 22.59 -4.79
N GLU A 46 -17.03 21.69 -5.56
CA GLU A 46 -18.34 21.94 -6.17
C GLU A 46 -19.47 21.99 -5.14
N ALA A 47 -19.41 21.11 -4.13
CA ALA A 47 -20.39 21.10 -3.05
C ALA A 47 -20.31 22.37 -2.21
N GLU A 48 -19.13 22.92 -1.91
CA GLU A 48 -18.99 24.19 -1.17
C GLU A 48 -19.71 25.33 -1.88
N ARG A 49 -19.65 25.39 -3.22
CA ARG A 49 -20.36 26.41 -4.00
C ARG A 49 -21.88 26.31 -3.82
N VAL A 50 -22.41 25.10 -3.72
CA VAL A 50 -23.85 24.84 -3.55
C VAL A 50 -24.28 24.93 -2.08
N VAL A 51 -23.52 24.33 -1.16
CA VAL A 51 -23.74 24.29 0.28
C VAL A 51 -23.68 25.68 0.91
N ASN A 52 -22.93 26.62 0.33
CA ASN A 52 -22.96 28.02 0.77
C ASN A 52 -24.31 28.71 0.50
N THR A 53 -25.17 28.13 -0.37
CA THR A 53 -26.56 28.57 -0.54
C THR A 53 -27.53 27.88 0.41
N TRP A 54 -27.12 26.77 1.03
CA TRP A 54 -27.94 26.01 1.97
C TRP A 54 -27.76 26.56 3.39
N GLN A 55 -28.86 26.71 4.13
CA GLN A 55 -28.84 27.13 5.54
C GLN A 55 -29.41 26.02 6.43
N GLY A 56 -28.94 25.96 7.66
CA GLY A 56 -29.44 25.03 8.68
C GLY A 56 -28.92 23.59 8.55
N GLU A 57 -29.71 22.64 9.04
CA GLU A 57 -29.34 21.25 9.30
C GLU A 57 -28.75 20.50 8.08
N ALA A 58 -29.22 20.81 6.87
CA ALA A 58 -28.70 20.19 5.64
C ALA A 58 -27.23 20.53 5.36
N ARG A 59 -26.79 21.76 5.68
CA ARG A 59 -25.40 22.19 5.55
C ARG A 59 -24.50 21.46 6.54
N ASP A 60 -24.96 21.36 7.78
CA ASP A 60 -24.19 20.74 8.86
C ASP A 60 -24.06 19.22 8.66
N ALA A 61 -25.12 18.56 8.18
CA ALA A 61 -25.10 17.15 7.79
C ALA A 61 -24.11 16.88 6.64
N CYS A 62 -24.09 17.74 5.61
CA CYS A 62 -23.15 17.61 4.50
C CYS A 62 -21.68 17.76 4.97
N LYS A 63 -21.39 18.77 5.80
CA LYS A 63 -20.06 18.95 6.40
C LYS A 63 -19.63 17.74 7.22
N THR A 64 -20.52 17.22 8.06
CA THR A 64 -20.24 16.05 8.90
C THR A 64 -19.92 14.81 8.07
N ALA A 65 -20.65 14.59 6.96
CA ALA A 65 -20.39 13.50 6.05
C ALA A 65 -19.02 13.63 5.37
N LEU A 66 -18.66 14.86 4.95
CA LEU A 66 -17.36 15.17 4.34
C LEU A 66 -16.19 14.99 5.33
N ASP A 67 -16.34 15.47 6.57
CA ASP A 67 -15.31 15.33 7.60
C ASP A 67 -15.07 13.85 7.94
N ARG A 68 -16.14 13.06 8.07
CA ARG A 68 -16.05 11.62 8.30
C ARG A 68 -15.34 10.91 7.15
N TRP A 69 -15.66 11.28 5.92
CA TRP A 69 -15.00 10.70 4.75
C TRP A 69 -13.49 11.01 4.76
N ASN A 70 -13.11 12.26 4.99
CA ASN A 70 -11.70 12.68 5.05
C ASN A 70 -10.93 11.89 6.12
N ALA A 71 -11.54 11.64 7.28
CA ALA A 71 -10.95 10.80 8.31
C ALA A 71 -10.70 9.37 7.81
N SER A 72 -11.69 8.73 7.17
CA SER A 72 -11.55 7.37 6.63
C SER A 72 -10.50 7.26 5.52
N VAL A 73 -10.35 8.27 4.67
CA VAL A 73 -9.26 8.31 3.67
C VAL A 73 -7.90 8.42 4.35
N GLY A 74 -7.80 9.22 5.42
CA GLY A 74 -6.58 9.33 6.22
C GLY A 74 -6.16 7.99 6.83
N GLU A 75 -7.11 7.26 7.42
CA GLU A 75 -6.88 5.92 7.97
C GLU A 75 -6.38 4.94 6.90
N LEU A 76 -7.00 4.95 5.70
CA LEU A 76 -6.63 4.05 4.62
C LEU A 76 -5.24 4.37 4.04
N LYS A 77 -4.88 5.65 3.93
CA LYS A 77 -3.51 6.08 3.55
C LYS A 77 -2.48 5.64 4.59
N SER A 78 -2.81 5.75 5.87
CA SER A 78 -1.94 5.28 6.96
C SER A 78 -1.69 3.77 6.87
N ALA A 79 -2.76 2.99 6.66
CA ALA A 79 -2.65 1.55 6.47
C ALA A 79 -1.82 1.17 5.23
N GLN A 80 -1.99 1.90 4.12
CA GLN A 80 -1.21 1.68 2.90
C GLN A 80 0.28 2.01 3.08
N GLY A 81 0.60 3.10 3.79
CA GLY A 81 1.97 3.43 4.17
C GLY A 81 2.62 2.33 5.02
N HIS A 82 1.89 1.84 6.03
CA HIS A 82 2.37 0.74 6.86
C HIS A 82 2.64 -0.54 6.06
N LEU A 83 1.73 -0.91 5.15
CA LEU A 83 1.93 -2.07 4.26
C LEU A 83 3.18 -1.90 3.40
N ARG A 84 3.36 -0.71 2.79
CA ARG A 84 4.52 -0.39 1.96
C ARG A 84 5.83 -0.53 2.75
N ASP A 85 5.89 -0.01 3.96
CA ASP A 85 7.08 -0.08 4.81
C ASP A 85 7.45 -1.53 5.15
N VAL A 86 6.45 -2.37 5.47
CA VAL A 86 6.66 -3.80 5.74
C VAL A 86 7.16 -4.52 4.50
N VAL A 87 6.60 -4.25 3.32
CA VAL A 87 7.03 -4.88 2.06
C VAL A 87 8.46 -4.49 1.69
N VAL A 88 8.81 -3.20 1.77
CA VAL A 88 10.17 -2.70 1.48
C VAL A 88 11.20 -3.29 2.45
N THR A 89 10.88 -3.28 3.74
CA THR A 89 11.77 -3.82 4.78
C THR A 89 11.93 -5.35 4.63
N GLY A 90 10.84 -6.05 4.34
CA GLY A 90 10.84 -7.49 4.07
C GLY A 90 11.72 -7.86 2.89
N HIS A 91 11.56 -7.17 1.76
CA HIS A 91 12.36 -7.37 0.56
C HIS A 91 13.86 -7.13 0.82
N ALA A 92 14.21 -6.05 1.52
CA ALA A 92 15.60 -5.73 1.85
C ALA A 92 16.25 -6.78 2.76
N ASN A 93 15.56 -7.19 3.83
CA ASN A 93 16.04 -8.21 4.76
C ASN A 93 16.21 -9.57 4.08
N TYR A 94 15.27 -9.93 3.22
CA TYR A 94 15.31 -11.16 2.46
C TYR A 94 16.50 -11.21 1.49
N ARG A 95 16.75 -10.13 0.72
CA ARG A 95 17.95 -10.04 -0.14
C ARG A 95 19.24 -10.11 0.64
N ALA A 96 19.29 -9.48 1.81
CA ALA A 96 20.46 -9.54 2.68
C ALA A 96 20.72 -10.99 3.13
N ALA A 97 19.68 -11.72 3.55
CA ALA A 97 19.78 -13.13 3.95
C ALA A 97 20.19 -14.05 2.79
N SER A 98 19.57 -13.91 1.61
CA SER A 98 19.94 -14.69 0.42
C SER A 98 21.41 -14.45 0.02
N SER A 99 21.87 -13.19 0.03
CA SER A 99 23.27 -12.86 -0.26
C SER A 99 24.27 -13.41 0.78
N ALA A 100 23.87 -13.49 2.06
CA ALA A 100 24.69 -14.04 3.12
C ALA A 100 24.84 -15.57 2.99
N LEU A 101 23.76 -16.27 2.59
CA LEU A 101 23.79 -17.70 2.31
C LEU A 101 24.72 -18.04 1.14
N VAL A 102 24.64 -17.29 0.03
CA VAL A 102 25.53 -17.48 -1.13
C VAL A 102 26.99 -17.26 -0.76
N ARG A 103 27.29 -16.22 0.04
CA ARG A 103 28.66 -15.97 0.53
C ARG A 103 29.15 -17.06 1.49
N GLY A 104 28.28 -17.57 2.36
CA GLY A 104 28.64 -18.59 3.34
C GLY A 104 28.94 -19.97 2.74
N TRP A 105 28.51 -20.23 1.50
CA TRP A 105 28.78 -21.49 0.79
C TRP A 105 29.88 -21.35 -0.28
N GLY A 106 30.41 -20.14 -0.46
CA GLY A 106 31.42 -19.79 -1.46
C GLY A 106 32.85 -19.61 -0.93
N GLY A 107 33.12 -19.95 0.33
CA GLY A 107 34.47 -19.80 0.91
C GLY A 107 34.70 -20.62 2.17
N GLU A 108 35.31 -21.78 1.99
CA GLU A 108 36.70 -22.06 2.42
C GLU A 108 37.41 -22.91 1.36
#